data_AF-A0A1Z5IFF3-F1
#
_entry.id   AF-A0A1Z5IFF3-F1
#
_cell.length_a   1.000
_cell.length_b   1.000
_cell.length_c   1.000
_cell.angle_alpha   90.00
_cell.angle_beta   90.00
_cell.angle_gamma   90.00
#
_symmetry.space_group_name_H-M   'P 1'
#
loop_
_entity.id
_entity.type
_entity.pdbx_description
1 polymer ?
#
loop_
_entity_poly.entity_id
_entity_poly.type
_entity_poly.pdbx_seq_one_letter_code
_entity_poly.pdbx_strand_id
1 'polypeptide(L)'
;MFITILMVLYVLLTFFIGWFFLSHTHRPFLVFHPEENANLAGIVKFSGWSLIVIGVIAAVATIMQNDVFISMTLLVGVLDVLAIQLMLVHFFPKIK
;
A
#
# COMPACT_ATOMS: atom_id res chain seq x y z
N MET A 1 0.69 18.75 -16.59
CA MET A 1 -0.69 18.19 -16.74
C MET A 1 -0.71 16.67 -16.71
N PHE A 2 -0.01 15.94 -17.60
CA PHE A 2 -0.04 14.47 -17.61
C PHE A 2 0.50 13.83 -16.31
N ILE A 3 1.67 14.28 -15.83
CA ILE A 3 2.27 13.82 -14.56
C ILE A 3 1.31 14.05 -13.39
N THR A 4 0.68 15.22 -13.31
CA THR A 4 -0.29 15.54 -12.25
C THR A 4 -1.48 14.58 -12.25
N ILE A 5 -2.02 14.22 -13.42
CA ILE A 5 -3.14 13.26 -13.52
C ILE A 5 -2.70 11.88 -13.04
N LEU A 6 -1.54 11.41 -13.48
CA LEU A 6 -0.98 10.14 -13.03
C LEU A 6 -0.75 10.12 -11.52
N MET A 7 -0.27 11.22 -10.95
CA MET A 7 -0.05 11.35 -9.51
C MET A 7 -1.36 11.34 -8.73
N VAL A 8 -2.41 12.00 -9.22
CA VAL A 8 -3.74 11.92 -8.60
C VAL A 8 -4.27 10.49 -8.62
N LEU A 9 -4.14 9.78 -9.74
CA LEU A 9 -4.52 8.36 -9.83
C LEU A 9 -3.72 7.50 -8.87
N TYR A 10 -2.40 7.71 -8.81
CA TYR A 10 -1.52 7.03 -7.85
C TYR A 10 -1.98 7.24 -6.41
N VAL A 11 -2.20 8.49 -6.00
CA VAL A 11 -2.68 8.84 -4.66
C VAL A 11 -3.99 8.14 -4.33
N LEU A 12 -4.98 8.21 -5.23
CA LEU A 12 -6.28 7.57 -5.02
C LEU A 12 -6.15 6.04 -4.90
N LEU A 13 -5.32 5.42 -5.74
CA LEU A 13 -5.09 3.99 -5.75
C LEU A 13 -4.36 3.54 -4.47
N THR A 14 -3.32 4.27 -4.05
CA THR A 14 -2.60 3.99 -2.81
C THR A 14 -3.52 4.11 -1.60
N PHE A 15 -4.37 5.14 -1.53
CA PHE A 15 -5.37 5.25 -0.47
C PHE A 15 -6.40 4.13 -0.51
N PHE A 16 -6.88 3.78 -1.70
CA PHE A 16 -7.84 2.70 -1.87
C PHE A 16 -7.27 1.36 -1.37
N ILE A 17 -6.04 1.00 -1.74
CA ILE A 17 -5.39 -0.23 -1.30
C ILE A 17 -5.10 -0.18 0.22
N GLY A 18 -4.60 0.94 0.73
CA GLY A 18 -4.36 1.12 2.17
C GLY A 18 -5.64 0.91 2.98
N TRP A 19 -6.74 1.54 2.57
CA TRP A 19 -8.06 1.35 3.16
C TRP A 19 -8.57 -0.10 3.01
N PHE A 20 -8.36 -0.70 1.84
CA PHE A 20 -8.74 -2.09 1.57
C PHE A 20 -8.06 -3.05 2.55
N PHE A 21 -6.75 -2.90 2.81
CA PHE A 21 -6.06 -3.72 3.82
C PHE A 21 -6.54 -3.46 5.25
N LEU A 22 -6.73 -2.20 5.64
CA LEU A 22 -7.26 -1.88 6.97
C LEU A 22 -8.66 -2.48 7.21
N SER A 23 -9.53 -2.45 6.21
CA SER A 23 -10.87 -3.04 6.29
C SER A 23 -10.87 -4.57 6.30
N HIS A 24 -9.84 -5.21 5.75
CA HIS A 24 -9.66 -6.67 5.72
C HIS A 24 -8.67 -7.19 6.78
N THR A 25 -8.36 -6.41 7.81
CA THR A 25 -7.48 -6.88 8.89
C THR A 25 -8.09 -8.06 9.68
N HIS A 26 -9.42 -8.19 9.69
CA HIS A 26 -10.15 -9.22 10.44
C HIS A 26 -11.17 -9.96 9.56
N ARG A 27 -10.97 -9.93 8.24
CA ARG A 27 -11.85 -10.56 7.25
C ARG A 27 -10.99 -11.19 6.16
N PRO A 28 -11.40 -12.34 5.61
CA PRO A 28 -10.65 -12.97 4.54
C PRO A 28 -10.67 -12.10 3.28
N PHE A 29 -9.58 -12.14 2.53
CA PHE A 29 -9.49 -11.52 1.21
C PHE A 29 -8.59 -12.36 0.30
N LEU A 30 -9.00 -12.55 -0.96
CA LEU A 30 -8.27 -13.40 -1.91
C LEU A 30 -7.98 -14.79 -1.32
N VAL A 31 -6.70 -15.12 -1.10
CA VAL A 31 -6.23 -16.38 -0.51
C VAL A 31 -5.77 -16.23 0.94
N PHE A 32 -5.92 -15.04 1.51
CA PHE A 32 -5.44 -14.68 2.83
C PHE A 32 -6.57 -14.72 3.85
N HIS A 33 -6.26 -15.30 5.01
CA HIS A 33 -7.16 -15.43 6.17
C HIS A 33 -6.58 -14.73 7.41
N PRO A 34 -6.57 -13.37 7.47
CA PRO A 34 -6.05 -12.62 8.61
C PRO A 34 -6.77 -12.94 9.92
N GLU A 35 -8.04 -13.34 9.86
CA GLU A 35 -8.86 -13.74 11.00
C GLU A 35 -8.34 -15.00 11.72
N GLU A 36 -7.60 -15.85 11.03
CA GLU A 36 -7.05 -17.10 11.59
C GLU A 36 -5.60 -16.95 12.04
N ASN A 37 -4.92 -15.86 11.65
CA ASN A 37 -3.49 -15.66 11.91
C ASN A 37 -3.17 -14.22 12.34
N ALA A 38 -2.89 -14.05 13.64
CA ALA A 38 -2.59 -12.75 14.22
C ALA A 38 -1.37 -12.05 13.59
N ASN A 39 -0.36 -12.80 13.12
CA ASN A 39 0.79 -12.21 12.41
C ASN A 39 0.38 -11.65 11.05
N LEU A 40 -0.46 -12.39 10.30
CA LEU A 40 -0.99 -11.93 9.03
C LEU A 40 -1.89 -10.70 9.21
N ALA A 41 -2.77 -10.69 10.22
CA ALA A 41 -3.56 -9.51 10.59
C ALA A 41 -2.66 -8.31 10.92
N GLY A 42 -1.59 -8.52 11.68
CA GLY A 42 -0.60 -7.49 11.99
C GLY A 42 0.06 -6.91 10.73
N ILE A 43 0.49 -7.77 9.81
CA ILE A 43 1.11 -7.37 8.53
C ILE A 43 0.12 -6.62 7.66
N VAL A 44 -1.11 -7.11 7.52
CA VAL A 44 -2.16 -6.45 6.73
C VAL A 44 -2.49 -5.07 7.31
N LYS A 45 -2.61 -4.96 8.63
CA LYS A 45 -2.82 -3.68 9.31
C LYS A 45 -1.65 -2.70 9.10
N PHE A 46 -0.42 -3.19 9.24
CA PHE A 46 0.79 -2.40 9.02
C PHE A 46 0.85 -1.90 7.58
N SER A 47 0.66 -2.80 6.61
CA SER A 47 0.64 -2.52 5.17
C SER A 47 -0.45 -1.50 4.81
N GLY A 48 -1.62 -1.60 5.44
CA GLY A 48 -2.69 -0.62 5.27
C GLY A 48 -2.25 0.78 5.71
N TRP A 49 -1.72 0.91 6.93
CA TRP A 49 -1.26 2.20 7.44
C TRP A 49 -0.06 2.77 6.69
N SER A 50 0.90 1.94 6.26
CA SER A 50 2.07 2.41 5.49
C SER A 50 1.63 3.04 4.17
N LEU A 51 0.70 2.40 3.45
CA LEU A 51 0.13 2.92 2.21
C LEU A 51 -0.66 4.21 2.43
N ILE A 52 -1.47 4.31 3.50
CA ILE A 52 -2.16 5.56 3.83
C ILE A 52 -1.15 6.71 4.03
N VAL A 53 -0.08 6.48 4.78
CA VAL A 53 0.98 7.49 5.02
C VAL A 53 1.66 7.89 3.71
N ILE A 54 2.02 6.92 2.86
CA ILE A 54 2.62 7.20 1.55
C ILE A 54 1.64 7.95 0.64
N GLY A 55 0.36 7.62 0.67
CA GLY A 55 -0.69 8.34 -0.07
C GLY A 55 -0.78 9.82 0.34
N VAL A 56 -0.68 10.12 1.65
CA VAL A 56 -0.63 11.50 2.15
C VAL A 56 0.63 12.22 1.65
N ILE A 57 1.80 11.59 1.77
CA ILE A 57 3.07 12.19 1.32
C ILE A 57 3.02 12.45 -0.19
N ALA A 58 2.47 11.52 -0.97
CA ALA A 58 2.30 11.65 -2.41
C ALA A 58 1.31 12.76 -2.80
N ALA A 59 0.23 12.94 -2.04
CA ALA A 59 -0.69 14.06 -2.23
C ALA A 59 0.01 15.40 -2.01
N VAL A 60 0.80 15.52 -0.94
CA VAL A 60 1.60 16.73 -0.65
C VAL A 60 2.63 16.97 -1.77
N ALA A 61 3.36 15.94 -2.20
CA ALA A 61 4.32 16.04 -3.29
C ALA A 61 3.67 16.50 -4.60
N THR A 62 2.45 16.03 -4.87
CA THR A 62 1.65 16.43 -6.04
C THR A 62 1.26 17.90 -5.97
N ILE A 63 0.81 18.40 -4.81
CA ILE A 63 0.42 19.82 -4.65
C ILE A 63 1.63 20.74 -4.81
N MET A 64 2.79 20.35 -4.27
CA MET A 64 4.03 21.13 -4.37
C MET A 64 4.60 21.21 -5.79
N GLN A 65 4.18 20.33 -6.71
CA GLN A 65 4.68 20.25 -8.09
C GLN A 65 6.23 20.26 -8.15
N ASN A 66 6.88 19.56 -7.23
CA ASN A 66 8.33 19.44 -7.15
C ASN A 66 8.76 18.05 -7.64
N ASP A 67 9.39 17.99 -8.81
CA ASP A 67 9.75 16.74 -9.49
C ASP A 67 10.71 15.86 -8.68
N VAL A 68 11.65 16.46 -7.94
CA VAL A 68 12.57 15.72 -7.07
C VAL A 68 11.79 15.06 -5.94
N PHE A 69 10.88 15.79 -5.31
CA PHE A 69 10.08 15.27 -4.20
C PHE A 69 9.07 14.21 -4.65
N ILE A 70 8.46 14.38 -5.82
CA ILE A 70 7.62 13.37 -6.47
C ILE A 70 8.43 12.09 -6.72
N SER A 71 9.62 12.20 -7.30
CA SER A 71 10.48 11.05 -7.63
C SER A 71 10.88 10.27 -6.37
N MET A 72 11.27 10.98 -5.30
CA MET A 72 11.60 10.36 -4.01
C MET A 72 10.39 9.66 -3.39
N THR A 73 9.21 10.27 -3.46
CA THR A 73 7.98 9.68 -2.93
C THR A 73 7.59 8.41 -3.69
N LEU A 74 7.70 8.42 -5.01
CA LEU A 74 7.44 7.24 -5.84
C LEU A 74 8.42 6.11 -5.54
N LEU A 75 9.71 6.43 -5.37
CA LEU A 75 10.72 5.44 -5.01
C LEU A 75 10.37 4.75 -3.68
N VAL A 76 10.04 5.54 -2.65
CA VAL A 76 9.60 5.01 -1.34
C VAL A 76 8.32 4.19 -1.49
N GLY A 77 7.36 4.65 -2.27
CA GLY A 77 6.11 3.93 -2.56
C GLY A 77 6.32 2.55 -3.19
N VAL A 78 7.22 2.46 -4.18
CA VAL A 78 7.57 1.19 -4.82
C VAL A 78 8.24 0.25 -3.81
N LEU A 79 9.17 0.76 -3.00
CA LEU A 79 9.84 -0.05 -1.97
C LEU A 79 8.86 -0.57 -0.92
N ASP A 80 7.89 0.23 -0.50
CA ASP A 80 6.86 -0.18 0.46
C ASP A 80 5.96 -1.27 -0.12
N VAL A 81 5.45 -1.08 -1.34
CA VAL A 81 4.63 -2.09 -2.03
C VAL A 81 5.40 -3.40 -2.22
N LEU A 82 6.68 -3.34 -2.58
CA LEU A 82 7.53 -4.53 -2.69
C LEU A 82 7.71 -5.24 -1.34
N ALA A 83 7.97 -4.49 -0.28
CA ALA A 83 8.11 -5.05 1.07
C ALA A 83 6.81 -5.74 1.52
N ILE A 84 5.66 -5.12 1.28
CA ILE A 84 4.33 -5.69 1.54
C ILE A 84 4.14 -7.00 0.78
N GLN A 85 4.44 -7.03 -0.52
CA GLN A 85 4.30 -8.25 -1.34
C GLN A 85 5.17 -9.39 -0.80
N LEU A 86 6.43 -9.10 -0.48
CA LEU A 86 7.35 -10.11 0.08
C LEU A 86 6.87 -10.64 1.43
N MET A 87 6.34 -9.77 2.29
CA MET A 87 5.74 -10.17 3.57
C MET A 87 4.51 -11.07 3.37
N LEU A 88 3.64 -10.73 2.42
CA LEU A 88 2.42 -11.49 2.13
C LEU A 88 2.69 -12.84 1.46
N VAL A 89 3.69 -12.95 0.59
CA VAL A 89 4.05 -14.22 -0.09
C VAL A 89 4.37 -15.34 0.90
N HIS A 90 4.89 -15.01 2.09
CA HIS A 90 5.15 -16.01 3.13
C HIS A 90 3.88 -16.77 3.57
N PHE A 91 2.71 -16.17 3.41
CA PHE A 91 1.41 -16.72 3.83
C PHE A 91 0.64 -17.38 2.68
N PHE A 92 1.22 -17.46 1.47
CA PHE A 92 0.58 -18.17 0.38
C PHE A 92 0.41 -19.67 0.71
N PRO A 93 -0.74 -20.27 0.34
CA PRO A 93 -0.94 -21.70 0.52
C PRO A 93 0.12 -22.46 -0.29
N LYS A 94 0.89 -23.31 0.39
CA LYS A 94 1.85 -24.18 -0.28
C LYS A 94 1.07 -25.18 -1.14
N ILE A 95 1.26 -25.10 -2.45
CA ILE A 95 0.74 -26.12 -3.38
C ILE A 95 1.39 -27.44 -2.98
N LYS A 96 0.57 -28.40 -2.53
CA LYS A 96 1.00 -29.76 -2.21
C LYS A 96 1.20 -30.56 -3.49
#